data_AF-A0A0D7Q0R1-F1
#
_entry.id   AF-A0A0D7Q0R1-F1
#
_cell.length_a   1.000
_cell.length_b   1.000
_cell.length_c   1.000
_cell.angle_alpha   90.00
_cell.angle_beta   90.00
_cell.angle_gamma   90.00
#
_symmetry.space_group_name_H-M   'P 1'
#
loop_
_entity.id
_entity.type
_entity.pdbx_description
1 polymer ?
#
loop_
_entity_poly.entity_id
_entity_poly.type
_entity_poly.pdbx_seq_one_letter_code
_entity_poly.pdbx_strand_id
1 'polypeptide(L)'
;MEFDIRNLTNGVDTALSKTTNRLHRAILLNYRRHQMLEVSGRYQEIFVPEMTVGEPEYFIYGGFHASGVVHLKGETAVKNHYKSMVDRKVTVILLEEEKVAVADWGFASEALFHTFKPGRECLNSFGAEIDDPEAVFLESRSVCMAWRYDERGRMIGESVYSAPKATLRKVQPAELLTVEQVRETLAPLINEVEPLEFA
;
A
#
# COMPACT_ATOMS: atom_id res chain seq x y z
N MET A 1 -8.48 -12.89 -14.58
CA MET A 1 -8.92 -11.47 -14.54
C MET A 1 -7.66 -10.67 -14.80
N GLU A 2 -7.64 -9.77 -15.77
CA GLU A 2 -6.43 -9.00 -16.06
C GLU A 2 -6.35 -7.84 -15.08
N PHE A 3 -5.29 -7.80 -14.27
CA PHE A 3 -5.08 -6.70 -13.32
C PHE A 3 -4.39 -5.54 -14.01
N ASP A 4 -4.97 -4.35 -13.88
CA ASP A 4 -4.39 -3.11 -14.38
C ASP A 4 -3.96 -2.25 -13.19
N ILE A 5 -2.65 -2.10 -13.01
CA ILE A 5 -2.06 -1.35 -11.90
C ILE A 5 -2.44 0.13 -11.90
N ARG A 6 -2.87 0.69 -13.04
CA ARG A 6 -3.36 2.07 -13.12
C ARG A 6 -4.63 2.30 -12.30
N ASN A 7 -5.35 1.23 -11.97
CA ASN A 7 -6.55 1.29 -11.13
C ASN A 7 -6.25 1.33 -9.62
N LEU A 8 -4.98 1.20 -9.21
CA LEU A 8 -4.57 1.20 -7.79
C LEU A 8 -5.17 2.37 -7.01
N THR A 9 -5.24 3.55 -7.61
CA THR A 9 -5.64 4.79 -6.94
C THR A 9 -7.11 5.14 -7.12
N ASN A 10 -7.94 4.29 -7.74
CA ASN A 10 -9.33 4.62 -8.09
C ASN A 10 -10.18 5.04 -6.88
N GLY A 11 -9.98 4.41 -5.72
CA GLY A 11 -10.68 4.76 -4.47
C GLY A 11 -10.32 6.17 -4.00
N VAL A 12 -9.02 6.48 -3.99
CA VAL A 12 -8.49 7.80 -3.62
C VAL A 12 -8.89 8.87 -4.63
N ASP A 13 -8.83 8.57 -5.93
CA ASP A 13 -9.23 9.47 -7.01
C ASP A 13 -10.72 9.82 -6.92
N THR A 14 -11.56 8.84 -6.56
CA THR A 14 -12.98 9.06 -6.28
C THR A 14 -13.18 9.99 -5.09
N ALA A 15 -12.43 9.81 -4.00
CA ALA A 15 -12.50 10.69 -2.83
C ALA A 15 -12.01 12.12 -3.16
N LEU A 16 -10.90 12.24 -3.89
CA LEU A 16 -10.33 13.51 -4.35
C LEU A 16 -11.32 14.33 -5.18
N SER A 17 -12.09 13.69 -6.07
CA SER A 17 -13.07 14.36 -6.93
C SER A 17 -14.19 15.07 -6.16
N LYS A 18 -14.46 14.65 -4.92
CA LYS A 18 -15.53 15.16 -4.06
C LYS A 18 -15.01 16.05 -2.93
N THR A 19 -13.69 16.12 -2.74
CA THR A 19 -13.07 16.78 -1.59
C THR A 19 -12.62 18.18 -1.96
N THR A 20 -13.14 19.17 -1.24
CA THR A 20 -12.81 20.60 -1.40
C THR A 20 -11.93 21.15 -0.30
N ASN A 21 -11.94 20.55 0.90
CA ASN A 21 -11.08 20.95 2.02
C ASN A 21 -9.59 20.80 1.62
N ARG A 22 -8.82 21.89 1.74
CA ARG A 22 -7.42 21.95 1.33
C ARG A 22 -6.54 20.90 2.02
N LEU A 23 -6.67 20.73 3.34
CA LEU A 23 -5.89 19.76 4.10
C LEU A 23 -6.25 18.33 3.67
N HIS A 24 -7.54 18.03 3.53
CA HIS A 24 -7.99 16.71 3.12
C HIS A 24 -7.50 16.35 1.71
N ARG A 25 -7.48 17.31 0.79
CA ARG A 25 -6.88 17.12 -0.54
C ARG A 25 -5.39 16.83 -0.45
N ALA A 26 -4.65 17.54 0.39
CA ALA A 26 -3.22 17.30 0.59
C ALA A 26 -2.95 15.89 1.14
N ILE A 27 -3.75 15.44 2.12
CA ILE A 27 -3.69 14.06 2.67
C ILE A 27 -3.92 13.03 1.56
N LEU A 28 -4.99 13.18 0.78
CA LEU A 28 -5.35 12.24 -0.28
C LEU A 28 -4.32 12.23 -1.42
N LEU A 29 -3.78 13.38 -1.82
CA LEU A 29 -2.72 13.46 -2.84
C LEU A 29 -1.41 12.81 -2.36
N ASN A 30 -1.06 13.01 -1.09
CA ASN A 30 0.08 12.35 -0.47
C ASN A 30 -0.12 10.83 -0.47
N TYR A 31 -1.28 10.33 0.00
CA TYR A 31 -1.60 8.90 -0.02
C TYR A 31 -1.58 8.31 -1.42
N ARG A 32 -2.20 8.98 -2.39
CA ARG A 32 -2.19 8.57 -3.81
C ARG A 32 -0.77 8.39 -4.33
N ARG A 33 0.12 9.35 -4.08
CA ARG A 33 1.52 9.28 -4.48
C ARG A 33 2.27 8.17 -3.73
N HIS A 34 2.03 8.05 -2.43
CA HIS A 34 2.61 7.01 -1.58
C HIS A 34 2.33 5.62 -2.14
N GLN A 35 1.06 5.28 -2.40
CA GLN A 35 0.67 3.97 -2.94
C GLN A 35 1.45 3.64 -4.23
N MET A 36 1.53 4.59 -5.16
CA MET A 36 2.25 4.38 -6.43
C MET A 36 3.76 4.20 -6.23
N LEU A 37 4.37 4.97 -5.32
CA LEU A 37 5.80 4.85 -4.99
C LEU A 37 6.11 3.50 -4.32
N GLU A 38 5.25 3.06 -3.41
CA GLU A 38 5.38 1.78 -2.72
C GLU A 38 5.39 0.63 -3.71
N VAL A 39 4.33 0.47 -4.50
CA VAL A 39 4.17 -0.71 -5.38
C VAL A 39 5.16 -0.75 -6.54
N SER A 40 5.75 0.39 -6.90
CA SER A 40 6.81 0.51 -7.92
C SER A 40 8.23 0.27 -7.37
N GLY A 41 8.34 -0.04 -6.07
CA GLY A 41 9.61 -0.22 -5.37
C GLY A 41 10.42 1.08 -5.22
N ARG A 42 9.79 2.24 -5.41
CA ARG A 42 10.37 3.59 -5.25
C ARG A 42 10.14 4.13 -3.83
N TYR A 43 10.08 3.23 -2.86
CA TYR A 43 9.68 3.53 -1.48
C TYR A 43 10.58 4.56 -0.79
N GLN A 44 11.83 4.75 -1.25
CA GLN A 44 12.73 5.76 -0.68
C GLN A 44 12.16 7.17 -0.83
N GLU A 45 11.43 7.43 -1.92
CA GLU A 45 10.84 8.74 -2.23
C GLU A 45 9.65 9.08 -1.32
N ILE A 46 9.08 8.10 -0.61
CA ILE A 46 8.03 8.32 0.39
C ILE A 46 8.56 9.14 1.58
N PHE A 47 9.85 9.00 1.89
CA PHE A 47 10.46 9.58 3.09
C PHE A 47 11.05 10.97 2.87
N VAL A 48 10.67 11.64 1.79
CA VAL A 48 10.99 13.06 1.64
C VAL A 48 10.24 13.87 2.72
N PRO A 49 10.83 14.95 3.27
CA PRO A 49 10.24 15.72 4.37
C PRO A 49 8.87 16.34 4.08
N GLU A 50 8.50 16.42 2.80
CA GLU A 50 7.23 16.88 2.25
C GLU A 50 6.12 15.82 2.36
N MET A 51 6.47 14.54 2.44
CA MET A 51 5.51 13.43 2.45
C MET A 51 5.37 12.77 3.81
N THR A 52 6.48 12.57 4.53
CA THR A 52 6.52 11.79 5.77
C THR A 52 7.24 12.57 6.87
N VAL A 53 6.76 12.47 8.11
CA VAL A 53 7.48 13.04 9.28
C VAL A 53 8.77 12.27 9.54
N GLY A 54 9.72 12.84 10.29
CA GLY A 54 11.02 12.18 10.53
C GLY A 54 10.94 10.90 11.38
N GLU A 55 9.90 10.76 12.20
CA GLU A 55 9.69 9.61 13.10
C GLU A 55 8.32 8.96 12.86
N PRO A 56 8.12 8.26 11.72
CA PRO A 56 6.85 7.62 11.42
C PRO A 56 6.64 6.38 12.29
N GLU A 57 5.38 6.04 12.58
CA GLU A 57 5.02 4.88 13.41
C GLU A 57 3.93 4.03 12.75
N TYR A 58 4.26 2.77 12.46
CA TYR A 58 3.40 1.84 11.72
C TYR A 58 2.98 0.68 12.61
N PHE A 59 1.71 0.32 12.53
CA PHE A 59 1.14 -0.87 13.16
C PHE A 59 0.48 -1.75 12.10
N ILE A 60 0.95 -2.98 11.95
CA ILE A 60 0.38 -3.95 11.02
C ILE A 60 -0.22 -5.08 11.85
N TYR A 61 -1.54 -5.18 11.83
CA TYR A 61 -2.31 -6.13 12.62
C TYR A 61 -2.86 -7.28 11.77
N GLY A 62 -2.91 -8.46 12.37
CA GLY A 62 -3.64 -9.61 11.85
C GLY A 62 -2.87 -10.42 10.81
N GLY A 63 -3.60 -10.95 9.82
CA GLY A 63 -3.18 -12.09 9.01
C GLY A 63 -2.03 -11.86 8.02
N PHE A 64 -1.43 -10.66 7.97
CA PHE A 64 -0.15 -10.43 7.29
C PHE A 64 1.04 -11.01 8.06
N HIS A 65 0.92 -11.18 9.39
CA HIS A 65 1.99 -11.65 10.24
C HIS A 65 1.49 -12.67 11.28
N ALA A 66 2.16 -13.81 11.37
CA ALA A 66 1.85 -14.84 12.36
C ALA A 66 1.98 -14.37 13.83
N SER A 67 2.76 -13.30 14.09
CA SER A 67 2.87 -12.67 15.42
C SER A 67 1.62 -11.92 15.86
N GLY A 68 0.64 -11.72 14.97
CA GLY A 68 -0.59 -10.97 15.21
C GLY A 68 -0.44 -9.46 15.15
N VAL A 69 0.72 -8.91 15.53
CA VAL A 69 1.06 -7.49 15.35
C VAL A 69 2.53 -7.30 15.02
N VAL A 70 2.81 -6.33 14.15
CA VAL A 70 4.13 -5.75 13.91
C VAL A 70 4.07 -4.26 14.18
N HIS A 71 5.01 -3.77 14.97
CA HIS A 71 5.18 -2.35 15.26
C HIS A 71 6.54 -1.88 14.73
N LEU A 72 6.51 -0.88 13.85
CA LEU A 72 7.71 -0.27 13.27
C LEU A 72 7.75 1.19 13.68
N LYS A 73 8.88 1.61 14.25
CA LYS A 73 9.06 2.98 14.75
C LYS A 73 10.29 3.63 14.15
N GLY A 74 10.10 4.84 13.64
CA GLY A 74 11.13 5.66 13.04
C GLY A 74 11.45 5.27 11.61
N GLU A 75 12.06 6.22 10.88
CA GLU A 75 12.32 6.12 9.44
C GLU A 75 13.07 4.82 9.08
N THR A 76 14.10 4.46 9.84
CA THR A 76 14.91 3.27 9.59
C THR A 76 14.08 1.98 9.64
N ALA A 77 13.22 1.81 10.64
CA ALA A 77 12.42 0.60 10.78
C ALA A 77 11.42 0.47 9.62
N VAL A 78 10.77 1.58 9.26
CA VAL A 78 9.78 1.60 8.18
C VAL A 78 10.45 1.42 6.81
N LYS A 79 11.58 2.08 6.52
CA LYS A 79 12.36 1.87 5.28
C LYS A 79 12.82 0.43 5.13
N ASN A 80 13.28 -0.19 6.23
CA ASN A 80 13.71 -1.59 6.21
C ASN A 80 12.54 -2.54 5.93
N HIS A 81 11.34 -2.22 6.40
CA HIS A 81 10.15 -2.98 6.08
C HIS A 81 9.84 -2.96 4.58
N TYR A 82 9.76 -1.77 3.98
CA TYR A 82 9.57 -1.63 2.52
C TYR A 82 10.69 -2.31 1.72
N LYS A 83 11.95 -2.15 2.13
CA LYS A 83 13.07 -2.86 1.52
C LYS A 83 12.84 -4.37 1.53
N SER A 84 12.41 -4.92 2.67
CA SER A 84 12.15 -6.36 2.79
C SER A 84 11.02 -6.81 1.86
N MET A 85 9.98 -5.99 1.64
CA MET A 85 8.90 -6.32 0.72
C MET A 85 9.41 -6.40 -0.73
N VAL A 86 10.32 -5.52 -1.12
CA VAL A 86 10.93 -5.53 -2.46
C VAL A 86 11.83 -6.76 -2.61
N ASP A 87 12.72 -7.00 -1.65
CA ASP A 87 13.64 -8.15 -1.66
C ASP A 87 12.88 -9.49 -1.73
N ARG A 88 11.74 -9.59 -1.01
CA ARG A 88 10.87 -10.77 -0.96
C ARG A 88 9.89 -10.87 -2.12
N LYS A 89 9.86 -9.87 -3.02
CA LYS A 89 8.94 -9.80 -4.18
C LYS A 89 7.46 -9.83 -3.79
N VAL A 90 7.10 -9.12 -2.72
CA VAL A 90 5.71 -8.99 -2.22
C VAL A 90 5.24 -7.52 -2.21
N THR A 91 5.88 -6.68 -3.03
CA THR A 91 5.61 -5.23 -3.12
C THR A 91 4.48 -4.87 -4.08
N VAL A 92 4.21 -5.71 -5.09
CA VAL A 92 3.14 -5.42 -6.05
C VAL A 92 1.79 -5.70 -5.41
N ILE A 93 1.09 -4.62 -5.11
CA ILE A 93 -0.20 -4.59 -4.43
C ILE A 93 -1.23 -3.95 -5.35
N LEU A 94 -2.45 -4.49 -5.33
CA LEU A 94 -3.62 -3.89 -5.98
C LEU A 94 -4.72 -3.73 -4.94
N LEU A 95 -5.51 -2.68 -5.08
CA LEU A 95 -6.71 -2.45 -4.29
C LEU A 95 -7.93 -2.54 -5.19
N GLU A 96 -8.90 -3.36 -4.78
CA GLU A 96 -10.20 -3.47 -5.41
C GLU A 96 -11.27 -2.95 -4.44
N GLU A 97 -12.26 -2.24 -4.99
CA GLU A 97 -13.39 -1.65 -4.24
C GLU A 97 -12.99 -0.77 -3.04
N GLU A 98 -11.85 -0.08 -3.11
CA GLU A 98 -11.42 0.80 -2.02
C GLU A 98 -12.41 1.94 -1.76
N LYS A 99 -12.85 2.06 -0.51
CA LYS A 99 -13.65 3.17 0.01
C LYS A 99 -12.82 3.99 0.96
N VAL A 100 -12.70 5.28 0.69
CA VAL A 100 -11.86 6.21 1.48
C VAL A 100 -12.72 7.27 2.15
N ALA A 101 -12.48 7.50 3.45
CA ALA A 101 -13.01 8.61 4.22
C ALA A 101 -11.86 9.43 4.82
N VAL A 102 -11.87 10.74 4.60
CA VAL A 102 -10.82 11.67 5.03
C VAL A 102 -11.35 12.62 6.11
N ALA A 103 -10.49 13.00 7.05
CA ALA A 103 -10.75 13.91 8.15
C ALA A 103 -9.49 14.70 8.51
N ASP A 104 -9.59 15.66 9.43
CA ASP A 104 -8.47 16.53 9.79
C ASP A 104 -7.28 15.77 10.41
N TRP A 105 -7.53 14.61 11.02
CA TRP A 105 -6.48 13.77 11.61
C TRP A 105 -5.78 12.85 10.59
N GLY A 106 -6.33 12.68 9.38
CA GLY A 106 -5.88 11.70 8.40
C GLY A 106 -6.99 11.07 7.56
N PHE A 107 -6.85 9.80 7.20
CA PHE A 107 -7.89 9.07 6.47
C PHE A 107 -8.06 7.65 7.01
N ALA A 108 -9.23 7.07 6.74
CA ALA A 108 -9.49 5.65 6.86
C ALA A 108 -9.95 5.08 5.52
N SER A 109 -9.57 3.84 5.22
CA SER A 109 -10.11 3.12 4.06
C SER A 109 -10.39 1.65 4.35
N GLU A 110 -11.27 1.08 3.54
CA GLU A 110 -11.54 -0.36 3.46
C GLU A 110 -11.37 -0.78 2.01
N ALA A 111 -10.66 -1.88 1.75
CA ALA A 111 -10.43 -2.41 0.41
C ALA A 111 -10.29 -3.92 0.40
N LEU A 112 -10.50 -4.53 -0.76
CA LEU A 112 -9.96 -5.86 -1.07
C LEU A 112 -8.52 -5.70 -1.55
N PHE A 113 -7.60 -6.25 -0.78
CA PHE A 113 -6.16 -6.11 -0.98
C PHE A 113 -5.64 -7.36 -1.70
N HIS A 114 -5.03 -7.17 -2.86
CA HIS A 114 -4.40 -8.25 -3.62
C HIS A 114 -2.88 -8.10 -3.61
N THR A 115 -2.16 -9.19 -3.40
CA THR A 115 -0.70 -9.19 -3.44
C THR A 115 -0.21 -10.44 -4.17
N PHE A 116 0.70 -10.24 -5.12
CA PHE A 116 1.44 -11.34 -5.73
C PHE A 116 2.51 -11.81 -4.75
N LYS A 117 2.48 -13.10 -4.39
CA LYS A 117 3.41 -13.70 -3.44
C LYS A 117 4.01 -14.98 -4.02
N PRO A 118 5.34 -15.17 -3.94
CA PRO A 118 5.92 -16.51 -4.09
C PRO A 118 5.25 -17.49 -3.12
N GLY A 119 5.06 -18.75 -3.52
CA GLY A 119 4.43 -19.78 -2.69
C GLY A 119 5.08 -19.90 -1.32
N ARG A 120 6.41 -19.94 -1.27
CA ARG A 120 7.18 -19.92 0.00
C ARG A 120 6.81 -18.76 0.94
N GLU A 121 6.45 -17.59 0.41
CA GLU A 121 6.03 -16.42 1.21
C GLU A 121 4.59 -16.55 1.72
N CYS A 122 3.76 -17.33 1.03
CA CYS A 122 2.38 -17.59 1.47
C CYS A 122 2.37 -18.37 2.79
N LEU A 123 3.39 -19.19 3.08
CA LEU A 123 3.53 -19.91 4.36
C LEU A 123 3.60 -18.98 5.59
N ASN A 124 4.02 -17.73 5.41
CA ASN A 124 4.03 -16.73 6.47
C ASN A 124 2.65 -16.10 6.73
N SER A 125 1.66 -16.38 5.86
CA SER A 125 0.32 -15.81 5.94
C SER A 125 -0.57 -16.70 6.80
N PHE A 126 -1.39 -16.07 7.65
CA PHE A 126 -2.20 -16.82 8.61
C PHE A 126 -3.20 -17.74 7.89
N GLY A 127 -3.13 -19.04 8.18
CA GLY A 127 -4.05 -20.04 7.63
C GLY A 127 -3.84 -20.37 6.15
N ALA A 128 -2.65 -20.11 5.61
CA ALA A 128 -2.33 -20.43 4.22
C ALA A 128 -2.22 -21.95 3.97
N GLU A 129 -2.88 -22.42 2.92
CA GLU A 129 -2.72 -23.76 2.36
C GLU A 129 -2.22 -23.60 0.91
N ILE A 130 -1.05 -24.15 0.60
CA ILE A 130 -0.47 -24.13 -0.74
C ILE A 130 -0.04 -25.54 -1.15
N ASP A 131 -0.16 -25.82 -2.44
CA ASP A 131 0.19 -27.09 -3.09
C ASP A 131 1.49 -27.03 -3.90
N ASP A 132 2.06 -25.84 -4.10
CA ASP A 132 3.32 -25.63 -4.84
C ASP A 132 4.10 -24.42 -4.28
N PRO A 133 5.21 -24.61 -3.55
CA PRO A 133 5.98 -23.50 -2.97
C PRO A 133 6.76 -22.66 -3.99
N GLU A 134 6.92 -23.13 -5.23
CA GLU A 134 7.66 -22.42 -6.29
C GLU A 134 6.75 -21.60 -7.22
N ALA A 135 5.44 -21.85 -7.20
CA ALA A 135 4.47 -21.04 -7.93
C ALA A 135 4.32 -19.63 -7.33
N VAL A 136 3.72 -18.72 -8.10
CA VAL A 136 3.25 -17.42 -7.59
C VAL A 136 1.75 -17.51 -7.33
N PHE A 137 1.33 -16.98 -6.19
CA PHE A 137 -0.06 -16.90 -5.77
C PHE A 137 -0.50 -15.45 -5.71
N LEU A 138 -1.76 -15.22 -6.02
CA LEU A 138 -2.47 -14.02 -5.68
C LEU A 138 -3.13 -14.27 -4.33
N GLU A 139 -2.63 -13.59 -3.31
CA GLU A 139 -3.34 -13.50 -2.05
C GLU A 139 -4.35 -12.37 -2.11
N SER A 140 -5.61 -12.63 -1.72
CA SER A 140 -6.64 -11.60 -1.62
C SER A 140 -7.27 -11.61 -0.24
N ARG A 141 -7.40 -10.43 0.37
CA ARG A 141 -7.95 -10.27 1.73
C ARG A 141 -8.57 -8.90 1.95
N SER A 142 -9.60 -8.83 2.78
CA SER A 142 -10.15 -7.54 3.22
C SER A 142 -9.17 -6.86 4.18
N VAL A 143 -8.98 -5.56 4.00
CA VAL A 143 -8.09 -4.73 4.82
C VAL A 143 -8.82 -3.42 5.16
N CYS A 144 -8.69 -3.00 6.41
CA CYS A 144 -9.02 -1.65 6.86
C CYS A 144 -7.74 -0.91 7.23
N MET A 145 -7.61 0.34 6.81
CA MET A 145 -6.44 1.16 7.05
C MET A 145 -6.86 2.44 7.76
N ALA A 146 -6.04 2.91 8.70
CA ALA A 146 -6.17 4.22 9.32
C ALA A 146 -4.80 4.90 9.32
N TRP A 147 -4.69 6.00 8.56
CA TRP A 147 -3.43 6.71 8.37
C TRP A 147 -3.53 8.08 8.98
N ARG A 148 -2.54 8.44 9.79
CA ARG A 148 -2.49 9.69 10.53
C ARG A 148 -1.60 10.68 9.79
N TYR A 149 -2.04 11.92 9.74
CA TYR A 149 -1.33 13.01 9.06
C TYR A 149 -1.22 14.23 9.99
N ASP A 150 -0.17 15.02 9.80
CA ASP A 150 -0.02 16.30 10.50
C ASP A 150 -0.81 17.42 9.80
N GLU A 151 -0.83 18.60 10.41
CA GLU A 151 -1.53 19.79 9.89
C GLU A 151 -1.00 20.27 8.53
N ARG A 152 0.17 19.78 8.11
CA ARG A 152 0.76 20.05 6.80
C ARG A 152 0.42 18.97 5.79
N GLY A 153 -0.33 17.92 6.15
CA GLY A 153 -0.64 16.81 5.26
C GLY A 153 0.52 15.85 5.05
N ARG A 154 1.47 15.77 5.99
CA ARG A 154 2.55 14.77 6.01
C ARG A 154 2.14 13.55 6.83
N MET A 155 2.47 12.36 6.34
CA MET A 155 2.15 11.11 7.01
C MET A 155 2.93 10.99 8.31
N ILE A 156 2.21 10.81 9.41
CA ILE A 156 2.71 10.44 10.75
C ILE A 156 2.88 8.92 10.85
N GLY A 157 2.02 8.17 10.18
CA GLY A 157 2.14 6.71 10.06
C GLY A 157 0.79 6.04 9.90
N GLU A 158 0.81 4.72 9.84
CA GLU A 158 -0.37 3.92 9.52
C GLU A 158 -0.69 2.86 10.56
N SER A 159 -1.97 2.46 10.57
CA SER A 159 -2.46 1.28 11.22
C SER A 159 -3.24 0.46 10.20
N VAL A 160 -2.75 -0.73 9.89
CA VAL A 160 -3.33 -1.65 8.90
C VAL A 160 -3.93 -2.84 9.63
N TYR A 161 -5.21 -3.09 9.43
CA TYR A 161 -5.95 -4.22 9.98
C TYR A 161 -6.35 -5.14 8.85
N SER A 162 -5.93 -6.40 8.92
CA SER A 162 -6.25 -7.38 7.88
C SER A 162 -7.17 -8.47 8.40
N ALA A 163 -8.07 -8.93 7.54
CA ALA A 163 -8.90 -10.10 7.81
C ALA A 163 -7.99 -11.30 8.18
N PRO A 164 -8.43 -12.16 9.13
CA PRO A 164 -7.63 -13.30 9.57
C PRO A 164 -7.48 -14.36 8.49
N LYS A 165 -8.44 -14.46 7.57
CA LYS A 165 -8.39 -15.39 6.43
C LYS A 165 -8.16 -14.63 5.14
N ALA A 166 -7.29 -15.17 4.29
CA ALA A 166 -7.11 -14.75 2.92
C ALA A 166 -7.58 -15.87 1.97
N THR A 167 -7.80 -15.50 0.71
CA THR A 167 -7.90 -16.45 -0.40
C THR A 167 -6.56 -16.51 -1.12
N LEU A 168 -6.17 -17.70 -1.57
CA LEU A 168 -4.95 -17.93 -2.33
C LEU A 168 -5.32 -18.58 -3.66
N ARG A 169 -4.81 -18.02 -4.75
CA ARG A 169 -5.02 -18.56 -6.10
C ARG A 169 -3.71 -18.56 -6.86
N LYS A 170 -3.35 -19.68 -7.48
CA LYS A 170 -2.21 -19.71 -8.42
C LYS A 170 -2.40 -18.71 -9.54
N VAL A 171 -1.36 -17.93 -9.81
CA VAL A 171 -1.34 -16.88 -10.83
C VAL A 171 -0.90 -17.48 -12.15
N GLN A 172 -1.65 -17.21 -13.22
CA GLN A 172 -1.21 -17.54 -14.56
C GLN A 172 -0.09 -16.58 -14.98
N PRO A 173 0.92 -17.01 -15.75
CA PRO A 173 2.03 -16.14 -16.14
C PRO A 173 1.61 -14.81 -16.79
N ALA A 174 0.50 -14.80 -17.55
CA ALA A 174 -0.04 -13.60 -18.19
C ALA A 174 -0.73 -12.62 -17.22
N GLU A 175 -1.12 -13.06 -16.02
CA GLU A 175 -1.72 -12.20 -14.99
C GLU A 175 -0.65 -11.57 -14.07
N LEU A 176 0.60 -12.03 -14.13
CA LEU A 176 1.65 -11.62 -13.21
C LEU A 176 2.19 -10.24 -13.58
N LEU A 177 2.06 -9.29 -12.64
CA LEU A 177 2.70 -7.98 -12.72
C LEU A 177 4.05 -8.00 -12.00
N THR A 178 5.13 -7.64 -12.70
CA THR A 178 6.45 -7.44 -12.07
C THR A 178 6.61 -6.01 -11.55
N VAL A 179 7.52 -5.83 -10.58
CA VAL A 179 7.85 -4.49 -10.05
C VAL A 179 8.36 -3.56 -11.15
N GLU A 180 9.12 -4.09 -12.12
CA GLU A 180 9.63 -3.32 -13.26
C GLU A 180 8.49 -2.82 -14.15
N GLN A 181 7.56 -3.70 -14.53
CA GLN A 181 6.38 -3.31 -15.32
C GLN A 181 5.52 -2.28 -14.59
N VAL A 182 5.32 -2.47 -13.28
CA VAL A 182 4.59 -1.51 -12.43
C VAL A 182 5.30 -0.17 -12.40
N ARG A 183 6.63 -0.16 -12.22
CA ARG A 183 7.44 1.06 -12.20
C ARG A 183 7.33 1.83 -13.51
N GLU A 184 7.46 1.15 -14.65
CA GLU A 184 7.33 1.76 -15.96
C GLU A 184 5.92 2.33 -16.19
N THR A 185 4.89 1.58 -15.80
CA THR A 185 3.48 1.98 -15.97
C THR A 185 3.12 3.20 -15.11
N LEU A 186 3.59 3.24 -13.86
CA LEU A 186 3.26 4.30 -12.90
C LEU A 186 4.19 5.51 -12.99
N ALA A 187 5.37 5.41 -13.62
CA ALA A 187 6.30 6.51 -13.77
C ALA A 187 5.66 7.83 -14.28
N PRO A 188 4.88 7.86 -15.37
CA PRO A 188 4.24 9.09 -15.83
C PRO A 188 3.25 9.65 -14.79
N LEU A 189 2.43 8.78 -14.19
CA LEU A 189 1.42 9.18 -13.20
C LEU A 189 2.02 9.73 -11.91
N ILE A 190 3.20 9.25 -11.51
CA ILE A 190 3.95 9.78 -10.36
C ILE A 190 4.53 11.16 -10.67
N ASN A 191 4.99 11.38 -11.90
CA ASN A 191 5.61 12.63 -12.33
C ASN A 191 4.60 13.75 -12.62
N GLU A 192 3.35 13.39 -12.94
CA GLU A 192 2.24 14.33 -13.13
C GLU A 192 1.67 14.88 -11.82
N VAL A 193 2.02 14.30 -10.66
CA VAL A 193 1.57 14.80 -9.36
C VAL A 193 2.18 16.19 -9.15
N GLU A 194 1.34 17.23 -9.21
CA GLU A 194 1.72 18.61 -8.89
C GLU A 194 2.54 18.63 -7.59
N PRO A 195 3.60 19.47 -7.50
CA PRO A 195 4.29 19.68 -6.25
C PRO A 195 3.24 19.97 -5.17
N LEU A 196 3.35 19.29 -4.02
CA LEU A 196 2.49 19.60 -2.88
C LEU A 196 2.80 21.05 -2.48
N GLU A 197 2.00 22.01 -2.96
CA GLU A 197 2.14 23.42 -2.61
C GLU A 197 1.69 23.61 -1.17
N PHE A 198 2.64 23.43 -0.26
CA PHE A 198 2.47 23.78 1.14
C PHE A 198 2.72 25.28 1.29
N ALA A 199 1.67 26.09 1.11
CA ALA A 199 1.67 27.49 1.56
C ALA A 199 1.55 27.58 3.08
#